data_AF-A0A1Q9F0Y3-F1
#
_entry.id   AF-A0A1Q9F0Y3-F1
#
_cell.length_a   1.000
_cell.length_b   1.000
_cell.length_c   1.000
_cell.angle_alpha   90.00
_cell.angle_beta   90.00
_cell.angle_gamma   90.00
#
_symmetry.space_group_name_H-M   'P 1'
#
loop_
_entity.id
_entity.type
_entity.pdbx_description
1 polymer ?
#
loop_
_entity_poly.entity_id
_entity_poly.type
_entity_poly.pdbx_seq_one_letter_code
_entity_poly.pdbx_strand_id
1 'polypeptide(L)'
;MPPYKKDSLPEKVDLRKYMSEVEDQAQSNSCCANAIVGAYEYILTRSAQATGTEFTDMSRLFVYYVGRKKDMEMDRRMFRYQRQEDAAKQAPKDEGMTVQAAICAVQSKGVCLAASWPYDLEKVNEKPTEECFKEALKHTVLQCHKVRVDVDDMRRCLAQGNPIVCGLMLTDRFFRPGPGGFIPTPGENDPRAAQHGLHALLIVGYNDRQQVFIVRNSWGAWWGDNGYCYLNYDYAGSPVFNACFQYAITAVQGVDFTPDPDDGVDANLEDNGEDPEIEEEEVDEEEDVEDGWDFSEEFKGDKLVRELFIGNDGVLPHTSFEMMMLNFAKREAGKTFNYFEFAQWMYAPEQYDKNDWTPKDFQEVVTKFVKEDFATAFPGLAFLKDDPLLNQGGVFSPYAM
;
A
#
# COMPACT_ATOMS: atom_id res chain seq x y z
N MET A 1 -11.25 1.76 -14.77
CA MET A 1 -11.59 3.16 -15.08
C MET A 1 -11.97 3.26 -16.55
N PRO A 2 -13.04 3.97 -16.93
CA PRO A 2 -13.36 4.24 -18.33
C PRO A 2 -12.28 5.11 -18.99
N PRO A 3 -12.04 4.97 -20.31
CA PRO A 3 -10.98 5.70 -21.01
C PRO A 3 -11.38 7.17 -21.21
N TYR A 4 -10.72 8.09 -20.49
CA TYR A 4 -10.89 9.54 -20.65
C TYR A 4 -10.01 10.10 -21.78
N LYS A 5 -10.51 11.12 -22.49
CA LYS A 5 -9.79 11.80 -23.58
C LYS A 5 -8.52 12.47 -23.05
N LYS A 6 -7.41 12.27 -23.77
CA LYS A 6 -6.08 12.78 -23.45
C LYS A 6 -5.99 14.29 -23.70
N ASP A 7 -6.50 15.13 -22.80
CA ASP A 7 -6.24 16.59 -22.85
C ASP A 7 -6.18 17.27 -21.46
N SER A 8 -5.05 17.95 -21.24
CA SER A 8 -4.54 18.82 -20.14
C SER A 8 -4.97 18.56 -18.70
N LEU A 9 -4.23 17.70 -18.00
CA LEU A 9 -4.15 17.78 -16.52
C LEU A 9 -3.63 19.17 -16.10
N PRO A 10 -4.04 19.71 -14.93
CA PRO A 10 -3.48 20.95 -14.38
C PRO A 10 -1.95 20.86 -14.30
N GLU A 11 -1.21 21.92 -14.62
CA GLU A 11 0.27 21.90 -14.53
C GLU A 11 0.79 21.72 -13.09
N LYS A 12 -0.07 21.98 -12.10
CA LYS A 12 0.24 21.83 -10.68
C LYS A 12 -1.03 21.46 -9.90
N VAL A 13 -0.88 20.51 -8.99
CA VAL A 13 -1.88 20.18 -7.96
C VAL A 13 -1.20 20.23 -6.59
N ASP A 14 -1.87 20.81 -5.60
CA ASP A 14 -1.37 20.93 -4.23
C ASP A 14 -2.51 20.74 -3.24
N LEU A 15 -2.59 19.55 -2.64
CA LEU A 15 -3.67 19.15 -1.73
C LEU A 15 -3.37 19.48 -0.26
N ARG A 16 -2.23 20.13 0.04
CA ARG A 16 -1.79 20.40 1.42
C ARG A 16 -2.76 21.22 2.26
N LYS A 17 -3.60 22.05 1.64
CA LYS A 17 -4.64 22.84 2.35
C LYS A 17 -5.67 22.00 3.11
N TYR A 18 -5.76 20.70 2.81
CA TYR A 18 -6.65 19.75 3.47
C TYR A 18 -5.87 18.69 4.28
N MET A 19 -4.55 18.83 4.41
CA MET A 19 -3.76 17.90 5.22
C MET A 19 -3.78 18.33 6.68
N SER A 20 -3.93 17.36 7.59
CA SER A 20 -3.62 17.50 9.02
C SER A 20 -2.13 17.84 9.25
N GLU A 21 -1.78 18.20 10.48
CA GLU A 21 -0.40 18.49 10.87
C GLU A 21 0.53 17.30 10.60
N VAL A 22 1.80 17.54 10.24
CA VAL A 22 2.71 16.44 9.92
C VAL A 22 3.07 15.66 11.18
N GLU A 23 2.67 14.39 11.18
CA GLU A 23 2.89 13.45 12.25
C GLU A 23 4.36 13.04 12.40
N ASP A 24 4.73 12.63 13.62
CA ASP A 24 5.99 11.93 13.89
C ASP A 24 5.71 10.48 14.30
N GLN A 25 6.27 9.54 13.54
CA GLN A 25 6.23 8.12 13.88
C GLN A 25 7.27 7.72 14.94
N ALA A 26 8.21 8.61 15.26
CA ALA A 26 9.30 8.40 16.18
C ALA A 26 10.11 7.12 15.85
N GLN A 27 10.32 6.22 16.81
CA GLN A 27 11.15 5.02 16.64
C GLN A 27 10.36 3.77 16.21
N SER A 28 9.09 3.89 15.83
CA SER A 28 8.30 2.73 15.36
C SER A 28 8.36 2.54 13.84
N ASN A 29 8.03 1.34 13.39
CA ASN A 29 7.93 0.98 11.97
C ASN A 29 6.52 1.24 11.39
N SER A 30 5.80 2.23 11.91
CA SER A 30 4.38 2.48 11.61
C SER A 30 4.11 3.35 10.38
N CYS A 31 5.07 3.50 9.46
CA CYS A 31 4.96 4.42 8.31
C CYS A 31 3.69 4.19 7.47
N CYS A 32 3.29 2.93 7.23
CA CYS A 32 2.05 2.61 6.53
C CYS A 32 0.82 3.15 7.26
N ALA A 33 0.77 3.03 8.59
CA ALA A 33 -0.36 3.55 9.38
C ALA A 33 -0.43 5.07 9.30
N ASN A 34 0.71 5.76 9.38
CA ASN A 34 0.78 7.21 9.27
C ASN A 34 0.29 7.70 7.90
N ALA A 35 0.72 7.04 6.81
CA ALA A 35 0.29 7.42 5.47
C ALA A 35 -1.22 7.15 5.23
N ILE A 36 -1.75 6.03 5.74
CA ILE A 36 -3.17 5.67 5.63
C ILE A 36 -4.04 6.63 6.45
N VAL A 37 -3.67 6.89 7.70
CA VAL A 37 -4.38 7.86 8.55
C VAL A 37 -4.31 9.26 7.94
N GLY A 38 -3.16 9.70 7.43
CA GLY A 38 -3.05 10.99 6.74
C GLY A 38 -3.96 11.10 5.50
N ALA A 39 -4.15 10.00 4.75
CA ALA A 39 -5.09 9.95 3.65
C ALA A 39 -6.56 9.96 4.12
N TYR A 40 -6.87 9.30 5.24
CA TYR A 40 -8.20 9.30 5.85
C TYR A 40 -8.56 10.70 6.39
N GLU A 41 -7.64 11.29 7.16
CA GLU A 41 -7.78 12.63 7.74
C GLU A 41 -7.86 13.73 6.67
N TYR A 42 -7.22 13.55 5.52
CA TYR A 42 -7.40 14.43 4.38
C TYR A 42 -8.87 14.53 3.97
N ILE A 43 -9.54 13.38 3.90
CA ILE A 43 -10.96 13.27 3.54
C ILE A 43 -11.81 13.94 4.63
N LEU A 44 -11.55 13.64 5.90
CA LEU A 44 -12.24 14.28 7.03
C LEU A 44 -12.05 15.80 7.04
N THR A 45 -10.83 16.29 6.83
CA THR A 45 -10.50 17.72 6.82
C THR A 45 -11.20 18.43 5.67
N ARG A 46 -11.22 17.82 4.49
CA ARG A 46 -11.94 18.36 3.32
C ARG A 46 -13.43 18.48 3.61
N SER A 47 -14.05 17.46 4.21
CA SER A 47 -15.45 17.49 4.63
C SER A 47 -15.69 18.56 5.69
N ALA A 48 -14.88 18.60 6.74
CA ALA A 48 -15.00 19.55 7.84
C ALA A 48 -14.91 21.00 7.36
N GLN A 49 -14.03 21.30 6.41
CA GLN A 49 -13.96 22.62 5.78
C GLN A 49 -15.19 22.95 4.95
N ALA A 50 -15.83 21.97 4.31
CA ALA A 50 -17.04 22.18 3.51
C ALA A 50 -18.29 22.37 4.37
N THR A 51 -18.42 21.63 5.47
CA THR A 51 -19.59 21.64 6.36
C THR A 51 -19.45 22.60 7.54
N GLY A 52 -18.26 23.13 7.79
CA GLY A 52 -17.95 23.98 8.94
C GLY A 52 -17.87 23.21 10.27
N THR A 53 -17.62 21.90 10.23
CA THR A 53 -17.40 21.08 11.43
C THR A 53 -15.94 21.09 11.87
N GLU A 54 -15.67 20.57 13.07
CA GLU A 54 -14.30 20.43 13.56
C GLU A 54 -13.58 19.23 12.91
N PHE A 55 -12.24 19.31 12.89
CA PHE A 55 -11.38 18.21 12.47
C PHE A 55 -11.38 17.08 13.51
N THR A 56 -11.32 15.85 13.04
CA THR A 56 -11.26 14.65 13.88
C THR A 56 -9.93 13.94 13.68
N ASP A 57 -9.16 13.82 14.76
CA ASP A 57 -7.85 13.17 14.79
C ASP A 57 -7.99 11.64 14.99
N MET A 58 -7.29 10.86 14.16
CA MET A 58 -7.51 9.42 14.04
C MET A 58 -6.30 8.60 14.53
N SER A 59 -6.56 7.44 15.15
CA SER A 59 -5.51 6.67 15.80
C SER A 59 -4.62 5.91 14.81
N ARG A 60 -3.39 6.40 14.65
CA ARG A 60 -2.31 5.71 13.92
C ARG A 60 -1.91 4.38 14.55
N LEU A 61 -1.86 4.27 15.88
CA LEU A 61 -1.49 3.01 16.54
C LEU A 61 -2.58 1.95 16.42
N PHE A 62 -3.86 2.34 16.39
CA PHE A 62 -4.94 1.41 16.13
C PHE A 62 -4.76 0.78 14.75
N VAL A 63 -4.61 1.61 13.70
CA VAL A 63 -4.36 1.14 12.32
C VAL A 63 -3.10 0.28 12.25
N TYR A 64 -2.04 0.66 12.96
CA TYR A 64 -0.81 -0.12 12.96
C TYR A 64 -0.97 -1.49 13.62
N TYR A 65 -1.77 -1.61 14.69
CA TYR A 65 -2.09 -2.88 15.32
C TYR A 65 -2.92 -3.77 14.38
N VAL A 66 -4.06 -3.27 13.90
CA VAL A 66 -4.97 -4.07 13.07
C VAL A 66 -4.36 -4.44 11.73
N GLY A 67 -3.57 -3.54 11.14
CA GLY A 67 -2.88 -3.78 9.87
C GLY A 67 -1.81 -4.86 9.98
N ARG A 68 -1.02 -4.92 11.06
CA ARG A 68 -0.08 -6.03 11.29
C ARG A 68 -0.77 -7.35 11.54
N LYS A 69 -1.87 -7.36 12.30
CA LYS A 69 -2.69 -8.58 12.45
C LYS A 69 -3.22 -9.06 11.10
N LYS A 70 -3.62 -8.13 10.21
CA LYS A 70 -4.06 -8.45 8.86
C LYS A 70 -2.91 -9.00 8.01
N ASP A 71 -1.73 -8.43 8.11
CA ASP A 71 -0.54 -8.90 7.39
C ASP A 71 -0.18 -10.33 7.79
N MET A 72 -0.15 -10.62 9.10
CA MET A 72 0.05 -11.98 9.61
C MET A 72 -1.03 -12.98 9.14
N GLU A 73 -2.26 -12.52 8.94
CA GLU A 73 -3.35 -13.35 8.40
C GLU A 73 -3.16 -13.61 6.90
N MET A 74 -2.79 -12.59 6.13
CA MET A 74 -2.54 -12.68 4.69
C MET A 74 -1.33 -13.57 4.39
N ASP A 75 -0.28 -13.46 5.20
CA ASP A 75 0.92 -14.30 5.13
C ASP A 75 0.58 -15.78 5.32
N ARG A 76 -0.29 -16.14 6.28
CA ARG A 76 -0.79 -17.52 6.45
C ARG A 76 -1.58 -18.05 5.26
N ARG A 77 -2.26 -17.18 4.52
CA ARG A 77 -3.03 -17.57 3.33
C ARG A 77 -2.11 -17.83 2.14
N MET A 78 -0.97 -17.14 2.08
CA MET A 78 0.05 -17.25 1.02
C MET A 78 1.05 -18.38 1.28
N PHE A 79 1.50 -18.53 2.53
CA PHE A 79 2.43 -19.57 2.94
C PHE A 79 1.71 -20.59 3.81
N ARG A 80 1.74 -21.87 3.40
CA ARG A 80 1.41 -23.01 4.27
C ARG A 80 2.47 -23.20 5.37
N TYR A 81 3.00 -22.13 5.97
CA TYR A 81 3.71 -22.24 7.23
C TYR A 81 2.74 -22.87 8.22
N GLN A 82 3.26 -23.83 8.99
CA GLN A 82 2.51 -24.71 9.88
C GLN A 82 1.32 -24.00 10.50
N ARG A 83 0.14 -24.64 10.47
CA ARG A 83 -1.04 -24.27 11.25
C ARG A 83 -0.65 -24.17 12.73
N GLN A 84 -0.02 -23.08 13.13
CA GLN A 84 0.18 -22.72 14.52
C GLN A 84 -1.10 -22.01 14.91
N GLU A 85 -1.97 -22.73 15.59
CA GLU A 85 -3.14 -22.19 16.31
C GLU A 85 -2.76 -20.97 17.19
N ASP A 86 -1.47 -20.79 17.50
CA ASP A 86 -0.93 -19.73 18.35
C ASP A 86 -0.71 -18.37 17.67
N ALA A 87 -0.55 -18.28 16.35
CA ALA A 87 -0.26 -16.99 15.71
C ALA A 87 -1.45 -16.01 15.82
N ALA A 88 -2.67 -16.54 16.02
CA ALA A 88 -3.89 -15.79 16.31
C ALA A 88 -3.80 -15.08 17.68
N LYS A 89 -3.21 -15.77 18.67
CA LYS A 89 -2.96 -15.27 20.03
C LYS A 89 -1.68 -14.45 20.15
N GLN A 90 -0.80 -14.54 19.15
CA GLN A 90 0.44 -13.78 19.13
C GLN A 90 0.16 -12.28 18.90
N ALA A 91 0.71 -11.46 19.79
CA ALA A 91 0.76 -10.02 19.60
C ALA A 91 1.66 -9.69 18.40
N PRO A 92 1.26 -8.73 17.55
CA PRO A 92 2.12 -8.30 16.45
C PRO A 92 3.40 -7.67 17.03
N LYS A 93 4.51 -7.79 16.30
CA LYS A 93 5.78 -7.13 16.64
C LYS A 93 5.92 -5.84 15.84
N ASP A 94 6.77 -4.93 16.31
CA ASP A 94 7.03 -3.65 15.62
C ASP A 94 7.98 -3.86 14.43
N GLU A 95 7.46 -4.51 13.38
CA GLU A 95 8.24 -4.97 12.20
C GLU A 95 7.69 -4.34 10.89
N GLY A 96 6.77 -3.38 10.99
CA GLY A 96 6.09 -2.79 9.84
C GLY A 96 4.89 -3.62 9.37
N MET A 97 4.27 -3.18 8.28
CA MET A 97 3.18 -3.89 7.61
C MET A 97 3.11 -3.50 6.14
N THR A 98 2.49 -4.32 5.30
CA THR A 98 2.22 -3.94 3.91
C THR A 98 1.12 -2.86 3.81
N VAL A 99 1.23 -1.97 2.80
CA VAL A 99 0.18 -0.99 2.49
C VAL A 99 -1.17 -1.68 2.20
N GLN A 100 -1.13 -2.84 1.55
CA GLN A 100 -2.32 -3.62 1.24
C GLN A 100 -3.00 -4.13 2.52
N ALA A 101 -2.24 -4.71 3.47
CA ALA A 101 -2.80 -5.14 4.74
C ALA A 101 -3.39 -3.96 5.54
N ALA A 102 -2.73 -2.80 5.50
CA ALA A 102 -3.25 -1.59 6.13
C ALA A 102 -4.60 -1.16 5.53
N ILE A 103 -4.72 -1.10 4.20
CA ILE A 103 -5.98 -0.81 3.49
C ILE A 103 -7.07 -1.82 3.86
N CYS A 104 -6.79 -3.12 3.76
CA CYS A 104 -7.77 -4.15 4.12
C CYS A 104 -8.19 -4.08 5.59
N ALA A 105 -7.27 -3.71 6.49
CA ALA A 105 -7.58 -3.55 7.90
C ALA A 105 -8.49 -2.36 8.16
N VAL A 106 -8.26 -1.19 7.55
CA VAL A 106 -9.15 -0.02 7.73
C VAL A 106 -10.50 -0.15 7.01
N GLN A 107 -10.59 -1.01 5.97
CA GLN A 107 -11.88 -1.38 5.39
C GLN A 107 -12.69 -2.30 6.32
N SER A 108 -12.04 -3.27 6.98
CA SER A 108 -12.74 -4.27 7.80
C SER A 108 -12.93 -3.89 9.27
N LYS A 109 -12.00 -3.11 9.84
CA LYS A 109 -12.00 -2.72 11.26
C LYS A 109 -12.15 -1.21 11.47
N GLY A 110 -12.02 -0.41 10.42
CA GLY A 110 -12.06 1.05 10.50
C GLY A 110 -10.90 1.65 11.28
N VAL A 111 -11.13 2.84 11.83
CA VAL A 111 -10.13 3.61 12.58
C VAL A 111 -10.78 4.28 13.80
N CYS A 112 -10.26 4.06 15.01
CA CYS A 112 -10.76 4.77 16.20
C CYS A 112 -10.13 6.17 16.32
N LEU A 113 -10.64 6.98 17.25
CA LEU A 113 -10.11 8.31 17.50
C LEU A 113 -8.72 8.24 18.14
N ALA A 114 -7.84 9.18 17.81
CA ALA A 114 -6.54 9.32 18.47
C ALA A 114 -6.69 9.54 19.98
N ALA A 115 -7.75 10.21 20.42
CA ALA A 115 -8.06 10.38 21.84
C ALA A 115 -8.36 9.04 22.56
N SER A 116 -9.00 8.09 21.88
CA SER A 116 -9.34 6.77 22.41
C SER A 116 -8.14 5.84 22.45
N TRP A 117 -7.28 5.90 21.43
CA TRP A 117 -6.03 5.13 21.38
C TRP A 117 -4.84 6.02 20.96
N PRO A 118 -4.24 6.76 21.91
CA PRO A 118 -3.18 7.72 21.62
C PRO A 118 -1.92 7.09 21.04
N TYR A 119 -1.12 7.92 20.36
CA TYR A 119 0.19 7.51 19.84
C TYR A 119 1.22 7.39 20.97
N ASP A 120 1.13 6.29 21.71
CA ASP A 120 2.01 5.92 22.82
C ASP A 120 2.85 4.68 22.45
N LEU A 121 4.16 4.87 22.29
CA LEU A 121 5.06 3.80 21.87
C LEU A 121 5.15 2.64 22.87
N GLU A 122 4.81 2.83 24.15
CA GLU A 122 4.73 1.73 25.10
C GLU A 122 3.62 0.74 24.71
N LYS A 123 2.60 1.22 24.00
CA LYS A 123 1.46 0.44 23.51
C LYS A 123 1.62 -0.05 22.08
N VAL A 124 2.79 0.11 21.47
CA VAL A 124 3.00 -0.19 20.04
C VAL A 124 2.58 -1.60 19.66
N ASN A 125 2.73 -2.59 20.54
CA ASN A 125 2.32 -3.99 20.29
C ASN A 125 1.09 -4.42 21.09
N GLU A 126 0.53 -3.52 21.91
CA GLU A 126 -0.62 -3.81 22.74
C GLU A 126 -1.91 -3.83 21.91
N LYS A 127 -2.84 -4.70 22.30
CA LYS A 127 -4.16 -4.76 21.68
C LYS A 127 -4.97 -3.54 22.14
N PRO A 128 -5.57 -2.76 21.21
CA PRO A 128 -6.55 -1.74 21.56
C PRO A 128 -7.72 -2.30 22.36
N THR A 129 -8.39 -1.45 23.15
CA THR A 129 -9.55 -1.90 23.93
C THR A 129 -10.73 -2.25 23.02
N GLU A 130 -11.69 -3.03 23.53
CA GLU A 130 -12.90 -3.39 22.78
C GLU A 130 -13.73 -2.15 22.40
N GLU A 131 -13.68 -1.10 23.23
CA GLU A 131 -14.30 0.20 22.93
C GLU A 131 -13.65 0.86 21.72
N CYS A 132 -12.32 0.76 21.56
CA CYS A 132 -11.64 1.26 20.37
C CYS A 132 -12.11 0.52 19.12
N PHE A 133 -12.28 -0.80 19.17
CA PHE A 133 -12.81 -1.58 18.04
C PHE A 133 -14.26 -1.18 17.70
N LYS A 134 -15.12 -1.04 18.70
CA LYS A 134 -16.51 -0.59 18.50
C LYS A 134 -16.60 0.82 17.92
N GLU A 135 -15.72 1.72 18.37
CA GLU A 135 -15.63 3.08 17.82
C GLU A 135 -15.12 3.07 16.38
N ALA A 136 -14.11 2.26 16.09
CA ALA A 136 -13.48 2.20 14.78
C ALA A 136 -14.44 1.78 13.66
N LEU A 137 -15.40 0.90 13.95
CA LEU A 137 -16.43 0.47 12.99
C LEU A 137 -17.36 1.58 12.50
N LYS A 138 -17.35 2.76 13.14
CA LYS A 138 -18.07 3.96 12.66
C LYS A 138 -17.28 4.74 11.61
N HIS A 139 -16.01 4.42 11.43
CA HIS A 139 -15.04 5.16 10.62
C HIS A 139 -14.28 4.21 9.69
N THR A 140 -15.01 3.49 8.85
CA THR A 140 -14.42 2.56 7.87
C THR A 140 -14.01 3.26 6.58
N VAL A 141 -13.06 2.66 5.86
CA VAL A 141 -12.83 3.00 4.44
C VAL A 141 -13.84 2.23 3.60
N LEU A 142 -14.64 2.95 2.83
CA LEU A 142 -15.67 2.35 1.96
C LEU A 142 -15.11 2.07 0.56
N GLN A 143 -14.33 3.01 0.02
CA GLN A 143 -13.78 2.90 -1.33
C GLN A 143 -12.30 3.28 -1.34
N CYS A 144 -11.54 2.44 -2.05
CA CYS A 144 -10.17 2.71 -2.41
C CYS A 144 -9.88 2.07 -3.76
N HIS A 145 -8.82 2.53 -4.43
CA HIS A 145 -8.37 1.91 -5.66
C HIS A 145 -6.86 1.98 -5.80
N LYS A 146 -6.31 0.92 -6.40
CA LYS A 146 -4.90 0.81 -6.71
C LYS A 146 -4.53 1.79 -7.81
N VAL A 147 -3.46 2.54 -7.60
CA VAL A 147 -2.90 3.47 -8.60
C VAL A 147 -1.67 2.81 -9.21
N ARG A 148 -1.54 2.82 -10.54
CA ARG A 148 -0.35 2.28 -11.19
C ARG A 148 0.84 3.23 -10.95
N VAL A 149 2.03 2.66 -10.75
CA VAL A 149 3.28 3.42 -10.70
C VAL A 149 3.63 3.84 -12.12
N ASP A 150 3.03 4.95 -12.51
CA ASP A 150 3.18 5.62 -13.79
C ASP A 150 2.89 7.10 -13.52
N VAL A 151 3.78 7.97 -13.99
CA VAL A 151 3.72 9.41 -13.68
C VAL A 151 2.38 10.01 -14.11
N ASP A 152 1.84 9.60 -15.25
CA ASP A 152 0.56 10.14 -15.74
C ASP A 152 -0.63 9.61 -14.93
N ASP A 153 -0.64 8.33 -14.54
CA ASP A 153 -1.70 7.79 -13.70
C ASP A 153 -1.71 8.40 -12.29
N MET A 154 -0.52 8.62 -11.73
CA MET A 154 -0.36 9.31 -10.44
C MET A 154 -0.85 10.76 -10.53
N ARG A 155 -0.46 11.49 -11.60
CA ARG A 155 -0.95 12.86 -11.84
C ARG A 155 -2.47 12.90 -12.04
N ARG A 156 -3.05 11.94 -12.76
CA ARG A 156 -4.51 11.82 -12.93
C ARG A 156 -5.22 11.64 -11.58
N CYS A 157 -4.74 10.72 -10.76
CA CYS A 157 -5.31 10.45 -9.44
C CYS A 157 -5.26 11.71 -8.54
N LEU A 158 -4.12 12.39 -8.51
CA LEU A 158 -3.96 13.64 -7.76
C LEU A 158 -4.84 14.77 -8.31
N ALA A 159 -4.98 14.89 -9.63
CA ALA A 159 -5.86 15.89 -10.27
C ALA A 159 -7.34 15.69 -9.96
N GLN A 160 -7.75 14.45 -9.64
CA GLN A 160 -9.09 14.14 -9.11
C GLN A 160 -9.23 14.46 -7.62
N GLY A 161 -8.20 15.04 -6.99
CA GLY A 161 -8.22 15.38 -5.57
C GLY A 161 -7.96 14.20 -4.64
N ASN A 162 -7.32 13.13 -5.12
CA ASN A 162 -7.09 11.92 -4.34
C ASN A 162 -5.59 11.74 -4.02
N PRO A 163 -5.17 11.89 -2.75
CA PRO A 163 -3.82 11.56 -2.31
C PRO A 163 -3.49 10.08 -2.53
N ILE A 164 -2.21 9.77 -2.71
CA ILE A 164 -1.73 8.42 -3.01
C ILE A 164 -0.81 7.96 -1.89
N VAL A 165 -1.22 6.91 -1.15
CA VAL A 165 -0.34 6.19 -0.25
C VAL A 165 0.60 5.34 -1.09
N CYS A 166 1.92 5.51 -0.95
CA CYS A 166 2.92 4.79 -1.74
C CYS A 166 4.03 4.19 -0.87
N GLY A 167 4.57 3.04 -1.25
CA GLY A 167 5.80 2.49 -0.70
C GLY A 167 7.01 2.89 -1.57
N LEU A 168 7.99 3.54 -0.97
CA LEU A 168 9.19 4.03 -1.63
C LEU A 168 10.44 3.42 -0.99
N MET A 169 11.33 2.91 -1.82
CA MET A 169 12.65 2.47 -1.43
C MET A 169 13.53 3.69 -1.21
N LEU A 170 14.00 3.87 0.02
CA LEU A 170 14.78 5.05 0.38
C LEU A 170 16.24 4.89 -0.01
N THR A 171 16.86 6.02 -0.34
CA THR A 171 18.31 6.14 -0.55
C THR A 171 18.91 7.07 0.50
N ASP A 172 20.23 7.10 0.60
CA ASP A 172 20.93 7.99 1.54
C ASP A 172 20.54 9.46 1.35
N ARG A 173 20.26 9.89 0.11
CA ARG A 173 19.77 11.25 -0.18
C ARG A 173 18.42 11.55 0.45
N PHE A 174 17.55 10.56 0.62
CA PHE A 174 16.25 10.78 1.24
C PHE A 174 16.39 11.30 2.67
N PHE A 175 17.37 10.81 3.43
CA PHE A 175 17.61 11.22 4.82
C PHE A 175 18.19 12.64 4.94
N ARG A 176 18.66 13.22 3.83
CA ARG A 176 19.31 14.54 3.79
C ARG A 176 18.73 15.35 2.63
N PRO A 177 17.45 15.74 2.72
CA PRO A 177 16.81 16.51 1.66
C PRO A 177 17.61 17.80 1.40
N GLY A 178 17.69 18.18 0.13
CA GLY A 178 18.34 19.42 -0.27
C GLY A 178 17.59 20.66 0.21
N PRO A 179 18.11 21.87 -0.09
CA PRO A 179 17.41 23.12 0.20
C PRO A 179 15.96 23.08 -0.30
N GLY A 180 15.01 23.44 0.57
CA GLY A 180 13.58 23.42 0.24
C GLY A 180 12.99 22.02 0.09
N GLY A 181 13.55 20.99 0.71
CA GLY A 181 12.95 19.65 0.75
C GLY A 181 13.11 18.81 -0.52
N PHE A 182 13.91 19.27 -1.49
CA PHE A 182 14.08 18.59 -2.77
C PHE A 182 14.92 17.31 -2.66
N ILE A 183 14.45 16.23 -3.27
CA ILE A 183 15.15 14.94 -3.34
C ILE A 183 15.23 14.52 -4.81
N PRO A 184 16.44 14.52 -5.41
CA PRO A 184 16.61 14.16 -6.81
C PRO A 184 16.42 12.66 -7.02
N THR A 185 16.27 12.26 -8.28
CA THR A 185 16.36 10.86 -8.68
C THR A 185 17.68 10.26 -8.22
N PRO A 186 17.67 9.10 -7.52
CA PRO A 186 18.91 8.45 -7.12
C PRO A 186 19.78 8.10 -8.32
N GLY A 187 21.08 8.39 -8.20
CA GLY A 187 22.10 7.99 -9.16
C GLY A 187 22.92 6.79 -8.64
N GLU A 188 23.87 6.30 -9.45
CA GLU A 188 24.71 5.14 -9.08
C GLU A 188 25.51 5.32 -7.77
N ASN A 189 25.77 6.57 -7.37
CA ASN A 189 26.51 6.91 -6.15
C ASN A 189 25.60 7.20 -4.94
N ASP A 190 24.29 6.98 -5.06
CA ASP A 190 23.30 7.13 -3.99
C ASP A 190 22.77 5.74 -3.60
N PRO A 191 23.46 5.04 -2.69
CA PRO A 191 23.10 3.68 -2.34
C PRO A 191 21.74 3.64 -1.64
N ARG A 192 21.10 2.47 -1.73
CA ARG A 192 19.91 2.17 -0.91
C ARG A 192 20.24 2.37 0.56
N ALA A 193 19.32 2.94 1.31
CA ALA A 193 19.51 3.18 2.72
C ALA A 193 19.47 1.86 3.49
N ALA A 194 20.60 1.48 4.09
CA ALA A 194 20.71 0.24 4.85
C ALA A 194 19.86 0.24 6.15
N GLN A 195 19.45 1.41 6.64
CA GLN A 195 18.73 1.56 7.92
C GLN A 195 17.20 1.63 7.78
N HIS A 196 16.67 1.83 6.58
CA HIS A 196 15.24 1.96 6.27
C HIS A 196 15.07 1.72 4.77
N GLY A 197 15.09 0.44 4.36
CA GLY A 197 15.11 0.06 2.95
C GLY A 197 13.84 0.48 2.21
N LEU A 198 12.67 0.24 2.81
CA LEU A 198 11.36 0.56 2.26
C LEU A 198 10.52 1.37 3.26
N HIS A 199 9.86 2.42 2.79
CA HIS A 199 9.12 3.37 3.63
C HIS A 199 7.80 3.78 2.97
N ALA A 200 6.73 3.90 3.73
CA ALA A 200 5.46 4.38 3.22
C ALA A 200 5.30 5.89 3.42
N LEU A 201 4.81 6.55 2.37
CA LEU A 201 4.65 7.99 2.27
C LEU A 201 3.28 8.34 1.67
N LEU A 202 2.88 9.60 1.76
CA LEU A 202 1.65 10.10 1.14
C LEU A 202 1.96 11.16 0.09
N ILE A 203 1.65 10.88 -1.18
CA ILE A 203 1.77 11.84 -2.27
C ILE A 203 0.52 12.71 -2.29
N VAL A 204 0.72 14.03 -2.21
CA VAL A 204 -0.36 15.02 -1.99
C VAL A 204 -0.40 16.09 -3.08
N GLY A 205 0.35 15.93 -4.15
CA GLY A 205 0.35 16.88 -5.26
C GLY A 205 1.50 16.67 -6.22
N TYR A 206 1.58 17.52 -7.22
CA TYR A 206 2.65 17.52 -8.21
C TYR A 206 2.85 18.90 -8.83
N ASN A 207 4.00 19.11 -9.44
CA ASN A 207 4.35 20.32 -10.17
C ASN A 207 5.13 19.96 -11.44
N ASP A 208 4.50 20.13 -12.61
CA ASP A 208 5.09 19.76 -13.89
C ASP A 208 6.25 20.66 -14.30
N ARG A 209 6.26 21.94 -13.88
CA ARG A 209 7.39 22.83 -14.18
C ARG A 209 8.67 22.35 -13.50
N GLN A 210 8.55 21.76 -12.32
CA GLN A 210 9.66 21.23 -11.54
C GLN A 210 9.86 19.72 -11.75
N GLN A 211 8.90 19.03 -12.38
CA GLN A 211 8.87 17.57 -12.55
C GLN A 211 8.98 16.82 -11.21
N VAL A 212 8.23 17.28 -10.21
CA VAL A 212 8.23 16.71 -8.86
C VAL A 212 6.83 16.37 -8.35
N PHE A 213 6.74 15.30 -7.56
CA PHE A 213 5.64 15.03 -6.66
C PHE A 213 5.87 15.74 -5.32
N ILE A 214 4.80 16.26 -4.73
CA ILE A 214 4.78 16.80 -3.36
C ILE A 214 4.42 15.64 -2.44
N VAL A 215 5.28 15.33 -1.48
CA VAL A 215 5.15 14.13 -0.65
C VAL A 215 5.20 14.50 0.82
N ARG A 216 4.19 14.06 1.58
CA ARG A 216 4.11 14.16 3.04
C ARG A 216 4.83 12.97 3.65
N ASN A 217 5.76 13.25 4.56
CA ASN A 217 6.43 12.24 5.38
C ASN A 217 5.77 12.16 6.77
N SER A 218 6.26 11.25 7.61
CA SER A 218 5.80 11.02 8.98
C SER A 218 6.95 11.08 9.99
N TRP A 219 7.90 12.00 9.77
CA TRP A 219 9.07 12.24 10.64
C TRP A 219 9.03 13.63 11.28
N GLY A 220 7.83 14.15 11.51
CA GLY A 220 7.58 15.46 12.10
C GLY A 220 7.88 16.64 11.19
N ALA A 221 7.36 17.81 11.59
CA ALA A 221 7.49 19.05 10.82
C ALA A 221 8.93 19.59 10.71
N TRP A 222 9.87 19.14 11.54
CA TRP A 222 11.27 19.56 11.47
C TRP A 222 12.04 18.94 10.30
N TRP A 223 11.51 17.87 9.71
CA TRP A 223 12.18 17.17 8.62
C TRP A 223 11.81 17.77 7.26
N GLY A 224 12.79 17.91 6.35
CA GLY A 224 12.54 18.40 5.00
C GLY A 224 12.03 19.85 4.95
N ASP A 225 10.99 20.10 4.16
CA ASP A 225 10.24 21.36 4.10
C ASP A 225 8.96 21.21 4.92
N ASN A 226 9.04 21.52 6.22
CA ASN A 226 7.90 21.46 7.15
C ASN A 226 7.22 20.06 7.20
N GLY A 227 8.01 18.99 7.13
CA GLY A 227 7.54 17.60 7.10
C GLY A 227 7.24 17.07 5.69
N TYR A 228 7.46 17.88 4.66
CA TYR A 228 7.28 17.50 3.25
C TYR A 228 8.61 17.40 2.49
N CYS A 229 8.59 16.67 1.39
CA CYS A 229 9.65 16.68 0.40
C CYS A 229 9.10 16.76 -1.02
N TYR A 230 9.98 17.03 -1.97
CA TYR A 230 9.67 17.14 -3.39
C TYR A 230 10.51 16.11 -4.14
N LEU A 231 9.86 15.01 -4.54
CA LEU A 231 10.51 13.89 -5.22
C LEU A 231 10.43 14.06 -6.72
N ASN A 232 11.54 13.92 -7.44
CA ASN A 232 11.50 13.83 -8.90
C ASN A 232 10.50 12.76 -9.38
N TYR A 233 9.82 13.03 -10.50
CA TYR A 233 8.94 12.08 -11.16
C TYR A 233 9.63 10.74 -11.45
N ASP A 234 10.87 10.77 -11.93
CA ASP A 234 11.65 9.55 -12.22
C ASP A 234 12.03 8.75 -10.97
N TYR A 235 11.90 9.31 -9.76
CA TYR A 235 12.11 8.57 -8.54
C TYR A 235 10.82 7.89 -8.09
N ALA A 236 9.78 8.67 -7.78
CA ALA A 236 8.53 8.13 -7.23
C ALA A 236 7.68 7.36 -8.27
N GLY A 237 7.78 7.73 -9.55
CA GLY A 237 7.12 7.07 -10.68
C GLY A 237 7.93 5.93 -11.28
N SER A 238 9.07 5.56 -10.70
CA SER A 238 9.88 4.43 -11.17
C SER A 238 9.53 3.14 -10.43
N PRO A 239 9.17 2.07 -11.14
CA PRO A 239 8.99 0.73 -10.55
C PRO A 239 10.25 0.14 -9.89
N VAL A 240 11.43 0.73 -10.14
CA VAL A 240 12.68 0.32 -9.48
C VAL A 240 12.71 0.75 -8.02
N PHE A 241 12.12 1.91 -7.73
CA PHE A 241 12.17 2.55 -6.43
C PHE A 241 10.83 2.54 -5.70
N ASN A 242 9.72 2.50 -6.41
CA ASN A 242 8.40 2.39 -5.84
C ASN A 242 7.97 0.91 -5.80
N ALA A 243 7.52 0.44 -4.65
CA ALA A 243 7.13 -0.94 -4.42
C ALA A 243 5.92 -1.41 -5.26
N CYS A 244 5.31 -0.53 -6.07
CA CYS A 244 4.21 -0.84 -6.97
C CYS A 244 2.88 -1.26 -6.29
N PHE A 245 2.78 -0.95 -4.98
CA PHE A 245 1.58 -1.14 -4.16
C PHE A 245 1.15 0.20 -3.58
N GLN A 246 0.58 1.05 -4.45
CA GLN A 246 0.07 2.36 -4.05
C GLN A 246 -1.44 2.45 -4.22
N TYR A 247 -2.11 3.10 -3.28
CA TYR A 247 -3.56 3.16 -3.17
C TYR A 247 -4.01 4.61 -2.95
N ALA A 248 -5.17 4.94 -3.49
CA ALA A 248 -5.90 6.14 -3.14
C ALA A 248 -7.19 5.73 -2.42
N ILE A 249 -7.44 6.33 -1.27
CA ILE A 249 -8.71 6.22 -0.55
C ILE A 249 -9.63 7.32 -1.09
N THR A 250 -10.88 6.98 -1.41
CA THR A 250 -11.82 7.91 -2.07
C THR A 250 -13.16 8.03 -1.40
N ALA A 251 -13.52 7.09 -0.51
CA ALA A 251 -14.69 7.24 0.33
C ALA A 251 -14.45 6.63 1.70
N VAL A 252 -14.92 7.32 2.73
CA VAL A 252 -14.90 6.86 4.12
C VAL A 252 -16.31 7.00 4.71
N GLN A 253 -16.63 6.17 5.68
CA GLN A 253 -17.93 6.17 6.33
C GLN A 253 -18.21 7.49 7.04
N GLY A 254 -19.47 7.93 6.97
CA GLY A 254 -19.91 9.16 7.63
C GLY A 254 -19.55 10.44 6.87
N VAL A 255 -18.99 10.34 5.67
CA VAL A 255 -18.68 11.49 4.81
C VAL A 255 -19.27 11.28 3.42
N ASP A 256 -20.13 12.20 3.01
CA ASP A 256 -20.71 12.24 1.67
C ASP A 256 -19.98 13.27 0.81
N PHE A 257 -19.44 12.83 -0.32
CA PHE A 257 -18.81 13.67 -1.34
C PHE A 257 -19.57 13.63 -2.66
N THR A 258 -20.83 13.20 -2.66
CA THR A 258 -21.70 13.45 -3.82
C THR A 258 -21.63 14.94 -4.13
N PRO A 259 -21.21 15.31 -5.35
CA PRO A 259 -21.13 16.72 -5.70
C PRO A 259 -22.51 17.35 -5.49
N ASP A 260 -22.60 18.42 -4.71
CA ASP A 260 -23.79 19.26 -4.73
C ASP A 260 -23.90 19.82 -6.15
N PRO A 261 -25.09 19.86 -6.77
CA PRO A 261 -25.29 20.59 -8.02
C PRO A 261 -24.78 22.05 -7.98
N ASP A 262 -24.53 22.63 -6.79
CA ASP A 262 -23.96 23.97 -6.60
C ASP A 262 -22.41 24.01 -6.44
N ASP A 263 -21.70 22.87 -6.60
CA ASP A 263 -20.23 22.72 -6.42
C ASP A 263 -19.35 23.50 -7.41
N GLY A 264 -19.93 24.12 -8.43
CA GLY A 264 -19.17 24.87 -9.43
C GLY A 264 -18.23 24.02 -10.30
N VAL A 265 -18.42 22.70 -10.36
CA VAL A 265 -17.91 21.90 -11.48
C VAL A 265 -18.84 22.14 -12.68
N ASP A 266 -18.36 22.94 -13.64
CA ASP A 266 -18.97 23.06 -14.97
C ASP A 266 -18.89 21.71 -15.69
N ALA A 267 -19.80 20.82 -15.32
CA ALA A 267 -20.00 19.54 -15.94
C ALA A 267 -21.32 19.59 -16.71
N ASN A 268 -21.28 20.13 -17.93
CA ASN A 268 -22.20 19.69 -18.98
C ASN A 268 -21.96 18.20 -19.24
N LEU A 269 -22.53 17.35 -18.40
CA LEU A 269 -22.70 15.92 -18.60
C LEU A 269 -24.19 15.67 -18.46
N GLU A 270 -24.86 15.48 -19.60
CA GLU A 270 -26.28 15.13 -19.65
C GLU A 270 -26.51 13.81 -18.92
N ASP A 271 -27.16 13.92 -17.77
CA ASP A 271 -27.72 12.82 -16.98
C ASP A 271 -28.85 12.14 -17.77
N ASN A 272 -28.65 10.88 -18.12
CA ASN A 272 -29.72 10.00 -18.58
C ASN A 272 -29.93 8.94 -17.50
N GLY A 273 -30.77 9.33 -16.54
CA GLY A 273 -31.15 8.58 -15.36
C GLY A 273 -31.56 7.12 -15.58
N GLU A 274 -31.33 6.34 -14.52
CA GLU A 274 -32.29 5.43 -13.90
C GLU A 274 -31.58 4.81 -12.67
N ASP A 275 -31.96 5.24 -11.47
CA ASP A 275 -31.44 4.72 -10.20
C ASP A 275 -32.42 3.65 -9.69
N PRO A 276 -32.00 2.41 -9.39
CA PRO A 276 -32.89 1.42 -8.81
C PRO A 276 -32.94 1.54 -7.28
N GLU A 277 -34.16 1.61 -6.75
CA GLU A 277 -34.51 1.54 -5.32
C GLU A 277 -33.90 0.29 -4.65
N ILE A 278 -33.29 0.47 -3.46
CA ILE A 278 -32.86 -0.63 -2.59
C ILE A 278 -33.70 -0.58 -1.31
N GLU A 279 -34.44 -1.66 -1.06
CA GLU A 279 -35.24 -1.89 0.15
C GLU A 279 -34.32 -2.18 1.36
N GLU A 280 -34.60 -1.52 2.49
CA GLU A 280 -33.95 -1.75 3.79
C GLU A 280 -34.58 -2.98 4.48
N GLU A 281 -33.79 -3.97 4.87
CA GLU A 281 -34.23 -5.06 5.75
C GLU A 281 -33.66 -4.88 7.18
N GLU A 282 -34.56 -4.88 8.16
CA GLU A 282 -34.30 -4.89 9.61
C GLU A 282 -33.68 -6.23 10.06
N VAL A 283 -32.75 -6.19 11.03
CA VAL A 283 -32.25 -7.40 11.70
C VAL A 283 -32.32 -7.21 13.23
N ASP A 284 -33.11 -8.09 13.85
CA ASP A 284 -33.35 -8.20 15.29
C ASP A 284 -32.12 -8.61 16.11
N GLU A 285 -32.05 -8.08 17.33
CA GLU A 285 -31.13 -8.47 18.41
C GLU A 285 -31.62 -9.75 19.11
N GLU A 286 -30.72 -10.68 19.46
CA GLU A 286 -30.62 -11.25 20.82
C GLU A 286 -29.38 -12.15 21.00
N GLU A 287 -28.94 -12.22 22.25
CA GLU A 287 -27.63 -12.61 22.80
C GLU A 287 -27.30 -14.12 22.77
N ASP A 288 -26.00 -14.45 22.78
CA ASP A 288 -25.44 -15.33 23.82
C ASP A 288 -23.88 -15.30 23.81
N VAL A 289 -23.31 -15.07 25.00
CA VAL A 289 -21.87 -14.97 25.28
C VAL A 289 -21.38 -16.31 25.81
N GLU A 290 -20.51 -17.00 25.06
CA GLU A 290 -19.57 -17.98 25.61
C GLU A 290 -18.17 -17.80 25.00
N ASP A 291 -17.19 -17.65 25.88
CA ASP A 291 -15.78 -17.35 25.62
C ASP A 291 -15.08 -18.42 24.78
N GLY A 292 -14.79 -18.08 23.52
CA GLY A 292 -13.96 -18.87 22.62
C GLY A 292 -13.62 -18.07 21.36
N TRP A 293 -12.51 -17.34 21.38
CA TRP A 293 -12.03 -16.53 20.25
C TRP A 293 -11.78 -17.38 18.99
N ASP A 294 -12.77 -17.44 18.09
CA ASP A 294 -12.68 -18.11 16.79
C ASP A 294 -12.45 -17.09 15.66
N PHE A 295 -11.24 -17.11 15.09
CA PHE A 295 -10.85 -16.29 13.94
C PHE A 295 -11.63 -16.61 12.65
N SER A 296 -12.38 -17.71 12.61
CA SER A 296 -13.08 -18.16 11.40
C SER A 296 -14.36 -17.39 11.12
N GLU A 297 -14.99 -16.78 12.12
CA GLU A 297 -16.31 -16.14 12.00
C GLU A 297 -16.22 -14.67 11.52
N GLU A 298 -15.19 -13.92 11.92
CA GLU A 298 -15.15 -12.45 11.75
C GLU A 298 -14.78 -11.94 10.34
N PHE A 299 -14.40 -12.83 9.42
CA PHE A 299 -14.09 -12.47 8.01
C PHE A 299 -14.95 -13.24 7.00
N LYS A 300 -16.03 -13.91 7.44
CA LYS A 300 -16.92 -14.72 6.58
C LYS A 300 -17.79 -13.89 5.62
N GLY A 301 -17.90 -12.58 5.82
CA GLY A 301 -18.75 -11.69 5.01
C GLY A 301 -18.09 -11.02 3.80
N ASP A 302 -16.81 -11.29 3.50
CA ASP A 302 -16.03 -10.41 2.63
C ASP A 302 -16.22 -10.69 1.12
N LYS A 303 -17.39 -10.31 0.61
CA LYS A 303 -17.72 -10.30 -0.83
C LYS A 303 -16.79 -9.33 -1.60
N LEU A 304 -16.33 -8.26 -0.93
CA LEU A 304 -15.39 -7.26 -1.43
C LEU A 304 -13.97 -7.83 -1.63
N VAL A 305 -13.48 -8.68 -0.73
CA VAL A 305 -12.22 -9.43 -0.93
C VAL A 305 -12.29 -10.41 -2.10
N ARG A 306 -13.46 -10.93 -2.49
CA ARG A 306 -13.56 -11.73 -3.72
C ARG A 306 -13.45 -10.88 -4.99
N GLU A 307 -14.02 -9.68 -4.99
CA GLU A 307 -14.01 -8.77 -6.14
C GLU A 307 -12.68 -8.00 -6.30
N LEU A 308 -11.93 -7.77 -5.20
CA LEU A 308 -10.61 -7.12 -5.23
C LEU A 308 -9.46 -8.08 -5.56
N PHE A 309 -9.58 -9.36 -5.24
CA PHE A 309 -8.55 -10.38 -5.52
C PHE A 309 -8.76 -11.10 -6.87
N ILE A 310 -9.98 -11.06 -7.38
CA ILE A 310 -10.35 -11.57 -8.69
C ILE A 310 -10.89 -10.36 -9.44
N GLY A 311 -10.02 -9.62 -10.12
CA GLY A 311 -10.51 -8.66 -11.12
C GLY A 311 -11.50 -9.37 -12.05
N ASN A 312 -12.43 -8.65 -12.66
CA ASN A 312 -13.47 -9.19 -13.56
C ASN A 312 -12.96 -10.10 -14.70
N ASP A 313 -11.63 -10.22 -14.84
CA ASP A 313 -10.92 -10.96 -15.87
C ASP A 313 -10.21 -12.23 -15.32
N GLY A 314 -10.39 -12.58 -14.03
CA GLY A 314 -9.84 -13.81 -13.45
C GLY A 314 -8.32 -13.83 -13.24
N VAL A 315 -7.66 -12.68 -13.22
CA VAL A 315 -6.20 -12.57 -13.01
C VAL A 315 -5.90 -12.23 -11.54
N LEU A 316 -5.20 -13.15 -10.86
CA LEU A 316 -4.67 -12.96 -9.51
C LEU A 316 -3.57 -11.87 -9.50
N PRO A 317 -3.64 -10.83 -8.65
CA PRO A 317 -2.71 -9.72 -8.69
C PRO A 317 -1.57 -9.83 -7.67
N HIS A 318 -0.51 -10.57 -7.99
CA HIS A 318 0.84 -10.41 -7.39
C HIS A 318 1.84 -10.89 -8.44
N THR A 319 2.56 -10.01 -9.15
CA THR A 319 3.13 -10.47 -10.43
C THR A 319 4.33 -9.72 -11.00
N SER A 320 4.88 -8.63 -10.46
CA SER A 320 5.92 -7.90 -11.23
C SER A 320 7.25 -8.67 -11.35
N PHE A 321 7.87 -9.07 -10.23
CA PHE A 321 9.09 -9.87 -10.25
C PHE A 321 8.83 -11.29 -10.77
N GLU A 322 7.73 -11.89 -10.35
CA GLU A 322 7.37 -13.28 -10.66
C GLU A 322 6.92 -13.44 -12.11
N MET A 323 6.21 -12.49 -12.70
CA MET A 323 5.91 -12.51 -14.15
C MET A 323 7.14 -12.15 -14.98
N MET A 324 8.03 -11.28 -14.50
CA MET A 324 9.27 -10.98 -15.20
C MET A 324 10.14 -12.24 -15.29
N MET A 325 10.28 -12.95 -14.17
CA MET A 325 10.94 -14.26 -14.09
C MET A 325 10.24 -15.34 -14.93
N LEU A 326 8.91 -15.42 -14.87
CA LEU A 326 8.12 -16.37 -15.65
C LEU A 326 8.22 -16.12 -17.15
N ASN A 327 8.19 -14.85 -17.58
CA ASN A 327 8.33 -14.47 -18.99
C ASN A 327 9.76 -14.72 -19.49
N PHE A 328 10.78 -14.50 -18.66
CA PHE A 328 12.16 -14.87 -18.95
C PHE A 328 12.32 -16.38 -19.14
N ALA A 329 11.78 -17.18 -18.21
CA ALA A 329 11.81 -18.64 -18.29
C ALA A 329 11.13 -19.16 -19.58
N LYS A 330 9.99 -18.55 -19.97
CA LYS A 330 9.28 -18.89 -21.22
C LYS A 330 10.10 -18.56 -22.48
N ARG A 331 10.76 -17.39 -22.49
CA ARG A 331 11.51 -16.89 -23.66
C ARG A 331 12.85 -17.59 -23.85
N GLU A 332 13.64 -17.72 -22.79
CA GLU A 332 15.08 -18.04 -22.88
C GLU A 332 15.40 -19.50 -22.53
N ALA A 333 14.58 -20.15 -21.72
CA ALA A 333 14.73 -21.57 -21.38
C ALA A 333 13.80 -22.48 -22.20
N GLY A 334 12.88 -21.89 -22.99
CA GLY A 334 11.96 -22.63 -23.87
C GLY A 334 10.94 -23.49 -23.13
N LYS A 335 10.60 -23.12 -21.89
CA LYS A 335 9.81 -23.94 -20.97
C LYS A 335 8.57 -23.18 -20.50
N THR A 336 7.41 -23.85 -20.54
CA THR A 336 6.11 -23.20 -20.31
C THR A 336 5.48 -23.67 -19.00
N PHE A 337 5.24 -22.72 -18.07
CA PHE A 337 4.42 -22.92 -16.88
C PHE A 337 3.26 -21.92 -16.87
N ASN A 338 2.19 -22.29 -16.17
CA ASN A 338 1.26 -21.28 -15.69
C ASN A 338 1.81 -20.60 -14.42
N TYR A 339 1.30 -19.42 -14.11
CA TYR A 339 1.80 -18.59 -13.01
C TYR A 339 1.73 -19.30 -11.64
N PHE A 340 0.69 -20.09 -11.41
CA PHE A 340 0.47 -20.78 -10.14
C PHE A 340 1.49 -21.91 -9.91
N GLU A 341 1.84 -22.66 -10.96
CA GLU A 341 2.89 -23.67 -10.91
C GLU A 341 4.26 -23.05 -10.62
N PHE A 342 4.55 -21.90 -11.25
CA PHE A 342 5.81 -21.18 -11.05
C PHE A 342 5.94 -20.62 -9.63
N ALA A 343 4.89 -20.00 -9.10
CA ALA A 343 4.86 -19.49 -7.73
C ALA A 343 5.00 -20.63 -6.70
N GLN A 344 4.23 -21.72 -6.84
CA GLN A 344 4.34 -22.88 -5.94
C GLN A 344 5.74 -23.48 -5.92
N TRP A 345 6.40 -23.51 -7.07
CA TRP A 345 7.76 -24.03 -7.18
C TRP A 345 8.79 -23.09 -6.53
N MET A 346 8.70 -21.77 -6.74
CA MET A 346 9.63 -20.78 -6.12
C MET A 346 9.63 -20.85 -4.58
N TYR A 347 8.48 -21.11 -3.97
CA TYR A 347 8.32 -21.06 -2.52
C TYR A 347 8.34 -22.43 -1.83
N ALA A 348 8.22 -23.53 -2.57
CA ALA A 348 8.25 -24.90 -2.02
C ALA A 348 8.80 -25.95 -3.01
N PRO A 349 10.07 -25.84 -3.43
CA PRO A 349 10.65 -26.65 -4.52
C PRO A 349 10.75 -28.15 -4.20
N GLU A 350 10.90 -28.51 -2.92
CA GLU A 350 11.03 -29.90 -2.46
C GLU A 350 9.73 -30.72 -2.59
N GLN A 351 8.59 -30.05 -2.79
CA GLN A 351 7.27 -30.66 -2.86
C GLN A 351 6.72 -30.77 -4.29
N TYR A 352 7.46 -30.27 -5.28
CA TYR A 352 7.01 -30.19 -6.67
C TYR A 352 7.84 -31.09 -7.58
N ASP A 353 7.39 -32.34 -7.75
CA ASP A 353 7.89 -33.23 -8.79
C ASP A 353 6.81 -33.44 -9.86
N LYS A 354 6.91 -32.66 -10.94
CA LYS A 354 6.24 -32.92 -12.20
C LYS A 354 7.20 -32.61 -13.34
N ASN A 355 8.00 -33.61 -13.71
CA ASN A 355 8.56 -33.96 -15.03
C ASN A 355 9.19 -32.89 -15.96
N ASP A 356 9.16 -31.59 -15.68
CA ASP A 356 9.62 -30.57 -16.62
C ASP A 356 10.87 -29.79 -16.14
N TRP A 357 11.01 -29.52 -14.84
CA TRP A 357 12.13 -28.77 -14.23
C TRP A 357 12.61 -29.38 -12.92
N THR A 358 13.92 -29.48 -12.77
CA THR A 358 14.61 -29.82 -11.52
C THR A 358 14.99 -28.54 -10.74
N PRO A 359 15.28 -28.64 -9.42
CA PRO A 359 15.88 -27.54 -8.65
C PRO A 359 17.09 -26.89 -9.30
N LYS A 360 17.86 -27.69 -10.04
CA LYS A 360 19.03 -27.23 -10.78
C LYS A 360 18.65 -26.36 -12.00
N ASP A 361 17.64 -26.75 -12.77
CA ASP A 361 17.18 -25.99 -13.95
C ASP A 361 16.68 -24.59 -13.55
N PHE A 362 15.98 -24.49 -12.42
CA PHE A 362 15.55 -23.20 -11.89
C PHE A 362 16.72 -22.36 -11.39
N GLN A 363 17.64 -22.96 -10.64
CA GLN A 363 18.83 -22.25 -10.20
C GLN A 363 19.61 -21.70 -11.40
N GLU A 364 19.69 -22.45 -12.49
CA GLU A 364 20.26 -22.00 -13.76
C GLU A 364 19.47 -20.84 -14.37
N VAL A 365 18.13 -20.88 -14.39
CA VAL A 365 17.31 -19.77 -14.92
C VAL A 365 17.32 -18.52 -14.05
N VAL A 366 17.27 -18.63 -12.73
CA VAL A 366 17.40 -17.48 -11.82
C VAL A 366 18.80 -16.90 -11.93
N THR A 367 19.83 -17.75 -11.94
CA THR A 367 21.21 -17.29 -12.11
C THR A 367 21.38 -16.60 -13.46
N LYS A 368 20.81 -17.14 -14.54
CA LYS A 368 20.85 -16.54 -15.88
C LYS A 368 20.07 -15.22 -15.92
N PHE A 369 18.85 -15.19 -15.39
CA PHE A 369 18.05 -13.97 -15.27
C PHE A 369 18.83 -12.90 -14.50
N VAL A 370 19.36 -13.23 -13.32
CA VAL A 370 20.12 -12.30 -12.48
C VAL A 370 21.40 -11.81 -13.18
N LYS A 371 22.10 -12.67 -13.93
CA LYS A 371 23.38 -12.35 -14.59
C LYS A 371 23.24 -11.64 -15.94
N GLU A 372 22.15 -11.88 -16.67
CA GLU A 372 21.99 -11.45 -18.07
C GLU A 372 20.89 -10.39 -18.25
N ASP A 373 19.71 -10.59 -17.68
CA ASP A 373 18.54 -9.71 -17.93
C ASP A 373 18.20 -8.81 -16.74
N PHE A 374 18.49 -9.20 -15.51
CA PHE A 374 18.27 -8.38 -14.31
C PHE A 374 19.24 -7.20 -14.27
N ALA A 375 20.51 -7.42 -14.59
CA ALA A 375 21.48 -6.33 -14.75
C ALA A 375 21.18 -5.46 -15.99
N THR A 376 20.45 -5.96 -16.99
CA THR A 376 20.10 -5.18 -18.20
C THR A 376 18.80 -4.40 -18.00
N ALA A 377 17.82 -4.98 -17.33
CA ALA A 377 16.57 -4.33 -16.93
C ALA A 377 16.75 -3.40 -15.71
N PHE A 378 17.77 -3.66 -14.90
CA PHE A 378 18.18 -2.85 -13.76
C PHE A 378 19.69 -2.60 -13.81
N PRO A 379 20.18 -1.69 -14.70
CA PRO A 379 21.61 -1.39 -14.89
C PRO A 379 22.35 -1.02 -13.59
N GLY A 380 21.64 -0.36 -12.67
CA GLY A 380 22.18 0.00 -11.34
C GLY A 380 22.39 -1.17 -10.38
N LEU A 381 22.00 -2.40 -10.73
CA LEU A 381 22.19 -3.62 -9.94
C LEU A 381 23.23 -4.57 -10.57
N ALA A 382 23.98 -4.12 -11.57
CA ALA A 382 25.01 -4.91 -12.24
C ALA A 382 26.10 -5.45 -11.28
N PHE A 383 26.31 -4.81 -10.14
CA PHE A 383 27.26 -5.25 -9.10
C PHE A 383 26.84 -6.53 -8.37
N LEU A 384 25.55 -6.90 -8.37
CA LEU A 384 25.08 -8.18 -7.83
C LEU A 384 25.54 -9.37 -8.68
N LYS A 385 26.01 -9.15 -9.91
CA LYS A 385 26.55 -10.21 -10.78
C LYS A 385 27.71 -10.96 -10.14
N ASP A 386 28.45 -10.30 -9.25
CA ASP A 386 29.63 -10.81 -8.57
C ASP A 386 29.39 -11.15 -7.08
N ASP A 387 28.13 -11.13 -6.61
CA ASP A 387 27.80 -11.43 -5.20
C ASP A 387 28.09 -12.91 -4.86
N PRO A 388 28.90 -13.20 -3.82
CA PRO A 388 29.19 -14.56 -3.38
C PRO A 388 27.94 -15.37 -2.96
N LEU A 389 26.90 -14.73 -2.43
CA LEU A 389 25.66 -15.39 -2.01
C LEU A 389 24.86 -15.91 -3.22
N LEU A 390 24.90 -15.19 -4.34
CA LEU A 390 24.30 -15.63 -5.61
C LEU A 390 25.06 -16.81 -6.23
N ASN A 391 26.37 -16.94 -5.97
CA ASN A 391 27.19 -18.05 -6.46
C ASN A 391 27.23 -19.27 -5.51
N GLN A 392 26.65 -19.19 -4.30
CA GLN A 392 26.65 -20.26 -3.30
C GLN A 392 25.30 -21.01 -3.15
N GLY A 393 24.29 -20.68 -3.95
CA GLY A 393 23.04 -21.46 -4.00
C GLY A 393 22.14 -21.34 -2.76
N GLY A 394 22.22 -20.22 -2.04
CA GLY A 394 21.29 -19.92 -0.95
C GLY A 394 19.88 -19.59 -1.48
N VAL A 395 18.85 -20.00 -0.72
CA VAL A 395 17.44 -19.70 -1.02
C VAL A 395 17.22 -18.19 -0.94
N PHE A 396 16.77 -17.60 -2.04
CA PHE A 396 16.41 -16.18 -2.13
C PHE A 396 15.12 -15.92 -1.34
N SER A 397 15.17 -15.08 -0.30
CA SER A 397 13.96 -14.54 0.34
C SER A 397 13.68 -13.15 -0.23
N PRO A 398 12.54 -12.94 -0.93
CA PRO A 398 12.18 -11.62 -1.45
C PRO A 398 11.89 -10.59 -0.33
N TYR A 399 11.86 -11.02 0.94
CA TYR A 399 11.62 -10.19 2.12
C TYR A 399 12.90 -9.86 2.91
N ALA A 400 14.08 -10.29 2.45
CA ALA A 400 15.36 -9.94 3.07
C ALA A 400 15.98 -8.64 2.47
N MET A 401 15.18 -7.83 1.78
CA MET A 401 15.58 -6.52 1.21
C MET A 401 14.79 -5.37 1.83
#